data_AF-A0A355AAC1-F1
#
_entry.id   AF-A0A355AAC1-F1
#
_cell.length_a   1.000
_cell.length_b   1.000
_cell.length_c   1.000
_cell.angle_alpha   90.00
_cell.angle_beta   90.00
_cell.angle_gamma   90.00
#
_symmetry.space_group_name_H-M   'P 1'
#
loop_
_entity.id
_entity.type
_entity.pdbx_description
1 polymer ?
#
loop_
_entity_poly.entity_id
_entity_poly.type
_entity_poly.pdbx_seq_one_letter_code
_entity_poly.pdbx_strand_id
1 'polypeptide(L)'
;DWYIDQQKRKTYKADPIPGQLTHKQYRTGSLDVVYHIPNPAFKDKVMDIKSFMNWIASDDKRTFLDLDEDGILEKYYPTNKIRIPVDKEAVLRNKIVPLKDSANIVPYIDIEIDDLGLQKHRILMLDMLANNNWERP
;
A
#
# COMPACT_ATOMS: atom_id res chain seq x y z
N ASP A 1 -1.40 -17.45 -27.53
CA ASP A 1 -2.14 -17.30 -26.26
C ASP A 1 -3.44 -16.51 -26.38
N TRP A 2 -4.43 -17.19 -26.95
CA TRP A 2 -5.84 -16.81 -27.07
C TRP A 2 -6.51 -16.51 -25.72
N TYR A 3 -6.01 -17.08 -24.62
CA TYR A 3 -6.66 -17.04 -23.30
C TYR A 3 -6.66 -15.64 -22.65
N ILE A 4 -5.75 -14.76 -23.06
CA ILE A 4 -5.61 -13.40 -22.51
C ILE A 4 -6.60 -12.41 -23.15
N ASP A 5 -7.06 -12.67 -24.38
CA ASP A 5 -7.97 -11.76 -25.09
C ASP A 5 -9.45 -11.91 -24.67
N GLN A 6 -9.84 -13.05 -24.09
CA GLN A 6 -11.20 -13.18 -23.51
C GLN A 6 -11.37 -12.43 -22.19
N GLN A 7 -10.30 -12.26 -21.40
CA GLN A 7 -10.33 -11.47 -20.15
C GLN A 7 -10.46 -9.96 -20.41
N LYS A 8 -10.22 -9.48 -21.64
CA LYS A 8 -10.19 -8.05 -21.97
C LYS A 8 -11.49 -7.48 -22.53
N ARG A 9 -12.53 -8.28 -22.79
CA ARG A 9 -13.73 -7.79 -23.52
C ARG A 9 -15.01 -7.55 -22.73
N LYS A 10 -15.08 -7.78 -21.41
CA LYS A 10 -16.20 -7.28 -20.57
C LYS A 10 -15.84 -7.26 -19.07
N THR A 11 -15.14 -6.21 -18.62
CA THR A 11 -15.02 -5.93 -17.16
C THR A 11 -15.12 -4.43 -16.81
N TYR A 12 -15.50 -3.58 -17.75
CA TYR A 12 -15.73 -2.14 -17.50
C TYR A 12 -17.15 -1.85 -17.01
N LYS A 13 -17.51 -2.42 -15.86
CA LYS A 13 -18.63 -1.95 -15.01
C LYS A 13 -18.23 -1.75 -13.54
N ALA A 14 -16.94 -1.90 -13.20
CA ALA A 14 -16.43 -1.62 -11.87
C ALA A 14 -15.77 -0.25 -11.87
N ASP A 15 -16.07 0.60 -10.89
CA ASP A 15 -15.38 1.88 -10.74
C ASP A 15 -13.88 1.61 -10.54
N PRO A 16 -12.99 2.50 -11.03
CA PRO A 16 -11.55 2.34 -10.93
C PRO A 16 -11.13 1.98 -9.50
N ILE A 17 -10.09 1.16 -9.42
CA ILE A 17 -9.46 0.83 -8.14
C ILE A 17 -8.98 2.15 -7.51
N PRO A 18 -9.41 2.50 -6.28
CA PRO A 18 -8.95 3.69 -5.62
C PRO A 18 -7.46 3.52 -5.30
N GLY A 19 -6.64 4.43 -5.80
CA GLY A 19 -5.19 4.42 -5.63
C GLY A 19 -4.63 5.81 -5.85
N GLN A 20 -3.67 6.22 -5.01
CA GLN A 20 -3.06 7.54 -5.12
C GLN A 20 -1.88 7.54 -6.10
N LEU A 21 -1.38 6.36 -6.47
CA LEU A 21 -0.28 6.23 -7.41
C LEU A 21 -0.75 6.50 -8.85
N THR A 22 -0.12 7.49 -9.48
CA THR A 22 -0.37 7.82 -10.88
C THR A 22 0.22 6.77 -11.81
N HIS A 23 -0.31 6.65 -13.05
CA HIS A 23 0.25 5.77 -14.07
C HIS A 23 1.74 5.99 -14.33
N LYS A 24 2.26 7.19 -14.08
CA LYS A 24 3.69 7.48 -14.21
C LYS A 24 4.53 6.79 -13.12
N GLN A 25 4.00 6.63 -11.90
CA GLN A 25 4.71 6.06 -10.74
C GLN A 25 4.74 4.53 -10.73
N TYR A 26 3.91 3.85 -11.54
CA TYR A 26 3.94 2.39 -11.70
C TYR A 26 4.32 1.90 -13.09
N ARG A 27 4.70 2.82 -14.01
CA ARG A 27 5.27 2.45 -15.31
C ARG A 27 6.66 1.79 -15.14
N THR A 28 7.08 1.03 -16.14
CA THR A 28 8.37 0.31 -16.18
C THR A 28 9.53 1.25 -15.79
N GLY A 29 10.38 0.83 -14.85
CA GLY A 29 11.52 1.62 -14.35
C GLY A 29 11.22 2.52 -13.15
N SER A 30 10.01 2.45 -12.58
CA SER A 30 9.64 3.16 -11.34
C SER A 30 8.93 2.20 -10.37
N LEU A 31 9.33 2.24 -9.09
CA LEU A 31 8.81 1.40 -8.00
C LEU A 31 8.81 -0.12 -8.30
N ASP A 32 9.82 -0.61 -9.02
CA ASP A 32 9.94 -2.07 -9.29
C ASP A 32 10.23 -2.84 -8.00
N VAL A 33 11.15 -2.31 -7.18
CA VAL A 33 11.42 -2.75 -5.80
C VAL A 33 11.58 -1.52 -4.91
N VAL A 34 11.10 -1.63 -3.68
CA VAL A 34 11.40 -0.69 -2.60
C VAL A 34 12.01 -1.47 -1.45
N TYR A 35 13.22 -1.11 -1.02
CA TYR A 35 13.95 -1.84 0.00
C TYR A 35 13.55 -1.45 1.42
N HIS A 36 13.54 -2.42 2.33
CA HIS A 36 13.45 -2.13 3.75
C HIS A 36 14.83 -1.78 4.29
N ILE A 37 15.02 -0.53 4.72
CA ILE A 37 16.26 -0.11 5.37
C ILE A 37 15.89 0.41 6.76
N PRO A 38 16.01 -0.43 7.81
CA PRO A 38 15.61 -0.06 9.16
C PRO A 38 16.30 1.21 9.62
N ASN A 39 15.52 2.20 10.02
CA ASN A 39 16.04 3.44 10.60
C ASN A 39 15.85 3.41 12.13
N PRO A 40 16.91 3.61 12.94
CA PRO A 40 16.80 3.62 14.40
C PRO A 40 15.74 4.60 14.94
N ALA A 41 15.47 5.70 14.24
CA ALA A 41 14.43 6.66 14.62
C ALA A 41 12.99 6.11 14.49
N PHE A 42 12.83 4.94 13.87
CA PHE A 42 11.56 4.26 13.58
C PHE A 42 11.45 2.86 14.19
N LYS A 43 12.47 2.39 14.94
CA LYS A 43 12.54 1.02 15.48
C LYS A 43 11.27 0.54 16.20
N ASP A 44 10.68 1.41 17.01
CA ASP A 44 9.47 1.12 17.79
C ASP A 44 8.24 1.88 17.27
N LYS A 45 8.33 2.44 16.05
CA LYS A 45 7.24 3.22 15.44
C LYS A 45 6.49 2.38 14.42
N VAL A 46 5.18 2.40 14.55
CA VAL A 46 4.24 1.90 13.55
C VAL A 46 3.84 3.09 12.67
N MET A 47 4.01 2.94 11.35
CA MET A 47 3.65 3.97 10.38
C MET A 47 2.21 3.78 9.90
N ASP A 48 1.41 4.85 9.89
CA ASP A 48 0.08 4.78 9.28
C ASP A 48 0.19 4.48 7.76
N ILE A 49 -0.72 3.65 7.23
CA ILE A 49 -0.67 3.19 5.84
C ILE A 49 -0.71 4.34 4.82
N LYS A 50 -1.42 5.44 5.09
CA LYS A 50 -1.41 6.60 4.19
C LYS A 50 -0.06 7.31 4.25
N SER A 51 0.52 7.42 5.43
CA SER A 51 1.88 7.98 5.59
C SER A 51 2.92 7.12 4.87
N PHE A 52 2.80 5.80 4.97
CA PHE A 52 3.63 4.85 4.23
C PHE A 52 3.49 5.04 2.73
N MET A 53 2.26 5.05 2.19
CA MET A 53 2.05 5.24 0.76
C MET A 53 2.50 6.62 0.27
N ASN A 54 2.37 7.67 1.09
CA ASN A 54 2.92 9.00 0.78
C ASN A 54 4.44 9.01 0.73
N TRP A 55 5.11 8.27 1.61
CA TRP A 55 6.55 8.08 1.58
C TRP A 55 7.00 7.40 0.28
N ILE A 56 6.34 6.29 -0.08
CA ILE A 56 6.64 5.54 -1.31
C ILE A 56 6.41 6.40 -2.56
N ALA A 57 5.32 7.17 -2.58
CA ALA A 57 4.94 8.02 -3.71
C ALA A 57 5.76 9.33 -3.83
N SER A 58 6.50 9.70 -2.79
CA SER A 58 7.24 10.97 -2.74
C SER A 58 8.40 11.01 -3.73
N ASP A 59 8.64 12.16 -4.36
CA ASP A 59 9.87 12.39 -5.14
C ASP A 59 10.97 13.07 -4.30
N ASP A 60 10.78 13.19 -2.98
CA ASP A 60 11.75 13.78 -2.08
C ASP A 60 12.98 12.88 -1.92
N LYS A 61 14.17 13.46 -2.09
CA LYS A 61 15.47 12.76 -1.97
C LYS A 61 15.64 11.98 -0.66
N ARG A 62 15.02 12.42 0.44
CA ARG A 62 15.07 11.74 1.75
C ARG A 62 14.38 10.37 1.76
N THR A 63 13.53 10.11 0.79
CA THR A 63 12.86 8.81 0.60
C THR A 63 13.68 7.85 -0.26
N PHE A 64 14.84 8.28 -0.73
CA PHE A 64 15.78 7.46 -1.50
C PHE A 64 17.11 7.31 -0.75
N LEU A 65 17.83 6.24 -1.06
CA LEU A 65 19.21 6.01 -0.66
C LEU A 65 20.00 5.54 -1.87
N ASP A 66 21.30 5.80 -1.84
CA ASP A 66 22.25 5.16 -2.74
C ASP A 66 22.83 3.99 -1.96
N LEU A 67 22.32 2.78 -2.20
CA LEU A 67 22.66 1.60 -1.40
C LEU A 67 24.03 1.02 -1.75
N ASP A 68 24.43 1.17 -3.02
CA ASP A 68 25.65 0.61 -3.57
C ASP A 68 26.78 1.66 -3.75
N GLU A 69 26.54 2.91 -3.33
CA GLU A 69 27.45 4.06 -3.49
C GLU A 69 27.86 4.35 -4.95
N ASP A 70 27.01 3.97 -5.90
CA ASP A 70 27.26 4.08 -7.34
C ASP A 70 26.56 5.28 -8.01
N GLY A 71 25.84 6.08 -7.20
CA GLY A 71 25.06 7.23 -7.64
C GLY A 71 23.63 6.90 -8.04
N ILE A 72 23.21 5.62 -7.99
CA ILE A 72 21.84 5.19 -8.31
C ILE A 72 20.99 5.29 -7.06
N LEU A 73 19.99 6.19 -7.09
CA LEU A 73 19.07 6.36 -5.99
C LEU A 73 17.94 5.34 -6.04
N GLU A 74 17.81 4.54 -4.98
CA GLU A 74 16.76 3.55 -4.81
C GLU A 74 15.77 3.96 -3.74
N LYS A 75 14.51 3.62 -3.97
CA LYS A 75 13.45 3.89 -2.99
C LYS A 75 13.59 2.92 -1.82
N TYR A 76 13.42 3.42 -0.60
CA TYR A 76 13.39 2.58 0.60
C TYR A 76 12.21 2.92 1.52
N TYR A 77 11.94 2.10 2.53
CA TYR A 77 11.09 2.46 3.67
C TYR A 77 11.79 2.15 5.01
N PRO A 78 11.58 2.98 6.06
CA PRO A 78 12.36 2.93 7.29
C PRO A 78 11.85 1.96 8.37
N THR A 79 10.63 1.43 8.20
CA THR A 79 9.98 0.48 9.13
C THR A 79 9.02 -0.42 8.35
N ASN A 80 9.02 -1.71 8.69
CA ASN A 80 8.09 -2.69 8.14
C ASN A 80 6.79 -2.81 8.95
N LYS A 81 6.59 -1.99 9.99
CA LYS A 81 5.39 -1.98 10.82
C LYS A 81 4.41 -0.93 10.32
N ILE A 82 3.25 -1.37 9.84
CA ILE A 82 2.21 -0.50 9.27
C ILE A 82 0.91 -0.62 10.07
N ARG A 83 0.24 0.52 10.28
CA ARG A 83 -1.10 0.62 10.89
C ARG A 83 -2.13 0.98 9.84
N ILE A 84 -3.21 0.20 9.78
CA ILE A 84 -4.35 0.44 8.92
C ILE A 84 -5.52 0.90 9.81
N PRO A 85 -5.96 2.17 9.73
CA PRO A 85 -7.08 2.65 10.52
C PRO A 85 -8.40 2.03 10.03
N VAL A 86 -9.26 1.61 10.96
CA VAL A 86 -10.58 1.05 10.66
C VAL A 86 -11.63 2.12 10.87
N ASP A 87 -12.37 2.47 9.81
CA ASP A 87 -13.56 3.31 9.94
C ASP A 87 -14.75 2.42 10.33
N LYS A 88 -15.03 2.36 11.62
CA LYS A 88 -16.12 1.55 12.17
C LYS A 88 -17.49 1.92 11.58
N GLU A 89 -17.74 3.20 11.34
CA GLU A 89 -19.00 3.67 10.77
C GLU A 89 -19.15 3.21 9.32
N ALA A 90 -18.07 3.28 8.53
CA ALA A 90 -18.05 2.75 7.17
C ALA A 90 -18.21 1.23 7.13
N VAL A 91 -17.53 0.50 8.01
CA VAL A 91 -17.64 -0.97 8.13
C VAL A 91 -19.07 -1.41 8.42
N LEU A 92 -19.77 -0.72 9.34
CA LEU A 92 -21.16 -1.01 9.68
C LEU A 92 -22.12 -0.60 8.55
N ARG A 93 -21.94 0.59 7.98
CA ARG A 93 -22.74 1.10 6.86
C ARG A 93 -22.68 0.18 5.64
N ASN A 94 -21.50 -0.33 5.33
CA ASN A 94 -21.25 -1.20 4.17
C ASN A 94 -21.45 -2.69 4.48
N LYS A 95 -21.87 -3.02 5.71
CA LYS A 95 -22.17 -4.40 6.17
C LYS A 95 -21.01 -5.38 5.96
N ILE A 96 -19.77 -4.89 6.08
CA ILE A 96 -18.55 -5.71 5.96
C ILE A 96 -18.49 -6.72 7.10
N VAL A 97 -18.96 -6.34 8.30
CA VAL A 97 -19.02 -7.18 9.49
C VAL A 97 -20.48 -7.39 9.90
N PRO A 98 -20.92 -8.62 10.23
CA PRO A 98 -22.24 -8.86 10.81
C PRO A 98 -22.46 -8.05 12.10
N LEU A 99 -23.68 -7.55 12.32
CA LEU A 99 -24.00 -6.74 13.51
C LEU A 99 -23.66 -7.44 14.85
N LYS A 100 -23.83 -8.76 14.92
CA LYS A 100 -23.47 -9.56 16.10
C LYS A 100 -21.98 -9.50 16.46
N ASP A 101 -21.13 -9.22 15.47
CA ASP A 101 -19.68 -9.15 15.60
C ASP A 101 -19.18 -7.69 15.61
N SER A 102 -20.09 -6.71 15.62
CA SER A 102 -19.77 -5.27 15.61
C SER A 102 -18.95 -4.81 16.82
N ALA A 103 -19.05 -5.53 17.94
CA ALA A 103 -18.24 -5.30 19.13
C ALA A 103 -16.77 -5.70 18.93
N ASN A 104 -16.47 -6.58 17.96
CA ASN A 104 -15.12 -7.04 17.64
C ASN A 104 -14.41 -6.14 16.61
N ILE A 105 -15.06 -5.07 16.15
CA ILE A 105 -14.43 -4.11 15.24
C ILE A 105 -13.36 -3.34 16.01
N VAL A 106 -12.11 -3.65 15.70
CA VAL A 106 -10.94 -2.97 16.24
C VAL A 106 -10.79 -1.57 15.61
N PRO A 107 -10.20 -0.59 16.32
CA PRO A 107 -10.00 0.76 15.78
C PRO A 107 -8.91 0.83 14.68
N TYR A 108 -8.01 -0.14 14.65
CA TYR A 108 -6.95 -0.26 13.66
C TYR A 108 -6.44 -1.70 13.58
N ILE A 109 -5.79 -2.03 12.47
CA ILE A 109 -5.09 -3.30 12.25
C ILE A 109 -3.61 -2.97 12.07
N ASP A 110 -2.77 -3.55 12.92
CA ASP A 110 -1.32 -3.47 12.75
C ASP A 110 -0.84 -4.70 11.98
N ILE A 111 -0.02 -4.47 10.96
CA ILE A 111 0.60 -5.51 10.14
C ILE A 111 2.10 -5.29 10.06
N GLU A 112 2.85 -6.38 9.93
CA GLU A 112 4.24 -6.35 9.52
C GLU A 112 4.33 -6.76 8.06
N ILE A 113 4.93 -5.91 7.24
CA ILE A 113 5.23 -6.19 5.84
C ILE A 113 6.64 -6.78 5.71
N ASP A 114 7.02 -7.11 4.48
CA ASP A 114 8.31 -7.70 4.13
C ASP A 114 9.47 -6.96 4.81
N ASP A 115 10.47 -7.71 5.30
CA ASP A 115 11.62 -7.17 6.00
C ASP A 115 12.83 -6.95 5.10
N LEU A 116 12.74 -7.33 3.82
CA LEU A 116 13.77 -7.13 2.80
C LEU A 116 13.34 -6.07 1.78
N GLY A 117 12.12 -6.17 1.26
CA GLY A 117 11.64 -5.23 0.25
C GLY A 117 10.27 -5.56 -0.31
N LEU A 118 9.61 -4.54 -0.85
CA LEU A 118 8.34 -4.66 -1.52
C LEU A 118 8.51 -4.58 -3.03
N GLN A 119 7.98 -5.58 -3.72
CA GLN A 119 7.80 -5.51 -5.17
C GLN A 119 6.55 -4.73 -5.53
N LYS A 120 6.52 -4.20 -6.75
CA LYS A 120 5.41 -3.43 -7.33
C LYS A 120 4.01 -3.96 -7.03
N HIS A 121 3.78 -5.27 -7.17
CA HIS A 121 2.46 -5.86 -6.93
C HIS A 121 2.00 -5.72 -5.47
N ARG A 122 2.92 -5.80 -4.49
CA ARG A 122 2.62 -5.58 -3.07
C ARG A 122 2.36 -4.12 -2.77
N ILE A 123 3.12 -3.22 -3.39
CA ILE A 123 2.92 -1.76 -3.27
C ILE A 123 1.52 -1.39 -3.78
N LEU A 124 1.07 -1.96 -4.90
CA LEU A 124 -0.27 -1.74 -5.42
C LEU A 124 -1.35 -2.26 -4.47
N MET A 125 -1.16 -3.43 -3.84
CA MET A 125 -2.09 -3.91 -2.81
C MET A 125 -2.18 -2.95 -1.61
N LEU A 126 -1.05 -2.41 -1.16
CA LEU A 126 -1.04 -1.43 -0.07
C LEU A 126 -1.69 -0.10 -0.50
N ASP A 127 -1.50 0.35 -1.74
CA ASP A 127 -2.16 1.53 -2.30
C ASP A 127 -3.69 1.35 -2.30
N MET A 128 -4.16 0.17 -2.69
CA MET A 128 -5.58 -0.18 -2.62
C MET A 128 -6.11 -0.12 -1.20
N LEU A 129 -5.40 -0.74 -0.24
CA LEU A 129 -5.82 -0.73 1.17
C LEU A 129 -5.84 0.69 1.74
N ALA A 130 -4.87 1.54 1.38
CA ALA A 130 -4.79 2.92 1.84
C ALA A 130 -5.96 3.79 1.34
N ASN A 131 -6.57 3.43 0.21
CA ASN A 131 -7.57 4.24 -0.49
C ASN A 131 -8.97 3.59 -0.58
N ASN A 132 -9.15 2.33 -0.17
CA ASN A 132 -10.44 1.63 -0.25
C ASN A 132 -11.53 2.23 0.68
N ASN A 133 -11.16 3.04 1.69
CA ASN A 133 -12.08 3.71 2.64
C ASN A 133 -13.20 2.81 3.20
N TRP A 134 -12.96 1.50 3.27
CA TRP A 134 -13.95 0.49 3.67
C TRP A 134 -15.23 0.48 2.82
N GLU A 135 -15.17 0.90 1.56
CA GLU A 135 -16.32 0.98 0.64
C GLU A 135 -16.60 -0.34 -0.09
N ARG A 136 -15.57 -1.16 -0.30
CA ARG A 136 -15.70 -2.48 -0.95
C ARG A 136 -15.21 -3.59 0.00
N PRO A 137 -16.03 -4.65 0.23
CA PRO A 137 -15.65 -5.81 1.04
C PRO A 137 -14.56 -6.66 0.39
#